data_AF-A0A3M9XV57-F1
#
_entry.id   AF-A0A3M9XV57-F1
#
_cell.length_a   1.000
_cell.length_b   1.000
_cell.length_c   1.000
_cell.angle_alpha   90.00
_cell.angle_beta   90.00
_cell.angle_gamma   90.00
#
_symmetry.space_group_name_H-M   'P 1'
#
loop_
_entity.id
_entity.type
_entity.pdbx_description
1 polymer ?
#
loop_
_entity_poly.entity_id
_entity_poly.type
_entity_poly.pdbx_seq_one_letter_code
_entity_poly.pdbx_strand_id
1 'polypeptide(L)'
;VTAWGRHYIEMTIREIEEKFGFKVLYADTDGFYATIPGEKPELIKKKAKEFLNYINSKLPGLLELEYEGFYLRGFFVTKKRYAVIDEEGRITTRGLEVVRRDWSEIAKETQAKVLEAILKEGSVEKAVEVVRDVVEKIAKYRVPLEKLVIHEQITRDLKDYKAIGPHVAIAKRLAARGIKVKPGTIISYIVLKGSGKISD
;
A
#
# COMPACT_ATOMS: atom_id res chain seq x y z
N VAL A 1 13.40 -25.53 -7.04
CA VAL A 1 12.92 -24.73 -5.89
C VAL A 1 11.56 -24.08 -6.19
N THR A 2 11.45 -23.18 -7.17
CA THR A 2 10.20 -22.43 -7.46
C THR A 2 9.00 -23.31 -7.84
N ALA A 3 9.20 -24.38 -8.61
CA ALA A 3 8.11 -25.29 -8.98
C ALA A 3 7.52 -26.03 -7.78
N TRP A 4 8.38 -26.50 -6.87
CA TRP A 4 7.96 -27.17 -5.63
C TRP A 4 7.22 -26.22 -4.69
N GLY A 5 7.73 -24.99 -4.49
CA GLY A 5 7.04 -23.99 -3.66
C GLY A 5 5.62 -23.69 -4.17
N ARG A 6 5.47 -23.51 -5.50
CA ARG A 6 4.16 -23.31 -6.12
C ARG A 6 3.23 -24.51 -5.91
N HIS A 7 3.74 -25.73 -6.13
CA HIS A 7 2.97 -26.95 -5.95
C HIS A 7 2.40 -27.08 -4.52
N TYR A 8 3.22 -26.85 -3.49
CA TYR A 8 2.77 -26.97 -2.11
C TYR A 8 1.80 -25.87 -1.69
N ILE A 9 1.94 -24.65 -2.21
CA ILE A 9 0.98 -23.56 -1.96
C ILE A 9 -0.36 -23.84 -2.63
N GLU A 10 -0.35 -24.26 -3.90
CA GLU A 10 -1.58 -24.61 -4.62
C GLU A 10 -2.31 -25.79 -3.94
N MET A 11 -1.57 -26.80 -3.49
CA MET A 11 -2.12 -27.91 -2.71
C MET A 11 -2.71 -27.43 -1.38
N THR A 12 -2.00 -26.57 -0.65
CA THR A 12 -2.46 -26.02 0.64
C THR A 12 -3.73 -25.19 0.49
N ILE A 13 -3.79 -24.35 -0.54
CA ILE A 13 -4.98 -23.57 -0.90
C ILE A 13 -6.15 -24.49 -1.23
N ARG A 14 -5.93 -25.53 -2.04
CA ARG A 14 -6.99 -26.49 -2.38
C ARG A 14 -7.53 -27.19 -1.13
N GLU A 15 -6.65 -27.64 -0.25
CA GLU A 15 -7.03 -28.36 0.97
C GLU A 15 -7.81 -27.48 1.96
N ILE A 16 -7.45 -26.20 2.13
CA ILE A 16 -8.17 -25.29 3.04
C ILE A 16 -9.56 -24.94 2.51
N GLU A 17 -9.70 -24.76 1.20
CA GLU A 17 -10.97 -24.42 0.57
C GLU A 17 -11.93 -25.62 0.55
N GLU A 18 -11.46 -26.79 0.10
CA GLU A 18 -12.31 -27.98 -0.07
C GLU A 18 -12.72 -28.63 1.26
N LYS A 19 -11.83 -28.66 2.26
CA LYS A 19 -12.06 -29.45 3.49
C LYS A 19 -12.40 -28.64 4.72
N PHE A 20 -11.98 -27.37 4.77
CA PHE A 20 -12.20 -26.51 5.93
C PHE A 20 -13.18 -25.37 5.66
N GLY A 21 -13.61 -25.20 4.40
CA GLY A 21 -14.61 -24.22 3.99
C GLY A 21 -14.11 -22.79 4.01
N PHE A 22 -12.79 -22.59 3.96
CA PHE A 22 -12.23 -21.25 3.80
C PHE A 22 -12.39 -20.77 2.36
N LYS A 23 -12.37 -19.46 2.20
CA LYS A 23 -12.22 -18.76 0.93
C LYS A 23 -10.89 -18.04 0.96
N VAL A 24 -9.99 -18.37 0.05
CA VAL A 24 -8.73 -17.65 -0.09
C VAL A 24 -9.00 -16.31 -0.78
N LEU A 25 -8.55 -15.22 -0.16
CA LEU A 25 -8.73 -13.84 -0.62
C LEU A 25 -7.51 -13.33 -1.39
N TYR A 26 -6.32 -13.82 -1.03
CA TYR A 26 -5.05 -13.43 -1.60
C TYR A 26 -4.02 -14.52 -1.38
N ALA A 27 -3.15 -14.76 -2.35
CA ALA A 27 -1.97 -15.61 -2.20
C ALA A 27 -0.75 -14.99 -2.90
N ASP A 28 0.42 -15.16 -2.31
CA ASP A 28 1.71 -14.82 -2.91
C ASP A 28 2.66 -16.04 -2.89
N THR A 29 3.96 -15.81 -3.04
CA THR A 29 5.01 -16.84 -3.23
C THR A 29 5.15 -17.80 -2.06
N ASP A 30 4.76 -17.41 -0.85
CA ASP A 30 5.04 -18.11 0.41
C ASP A 30 3.88 -18.08 1.42
N GLY A 31 2.76 -17.44 1.10
CA GLY A 31 1.64 -17.29 2.03
C GLY A 31 0.35 -16.82 1.39
N PHE A 32 -0.74 -16.88 2.15
CA PHE A 32 -2.06 -16.48 1.70
C PHE A 32 -2.93 -15.97 2.85
N TYR A 33 -3.94 -15.18 2.50
CA TYR A 33 -4.97 -14.70 3.40
C TYR A 33 -6.27 -15.42 3.08
N ALA A 34 -6.94 -15.95 4.09
CA ALA A 34 -8.19 -16.67 3.93
C ALA A 34 -9.19 -16.32 5.03
N THR A 35 -10.47 -16.49 4.74
CA THR A 35 -11.56 -16.27 5.70
C THR A 35 -12.65 -17.32 5.51
N ILE A 36 -13.57 -17.45 6.47
CA ILE A 36 -14.80 -18.21 6.27
C ILE A 36 -15.96 -17.20 6.20
N PRO A 37 -16.59 -17.02 5.03
CA PRO A 37 -17.64 -16.01 4.86
C PRO A 37 -18.77 -16.16 5.87
N GLY A 38 -19.12 -15.08 6.57
CA GLY A 38 -20.24 -15.04 7.52
C GLY A 38 -19.94 -15.59 8.92
N GLU A 39 -18.72 -16.07 9.17
CA GLU A 39 -18.35 -16.64 10.47
C GLU A 39 -17.72 -15.66 11.43
N LYS A 40 -17.76 -16.02 12.73
CA LYS A 40 -17.17 -15.23 13.81
C LYS A 40 -15.64 -15.39 13.86
N PRO A 41 -14.88 -14.34 14.25
CA PRO A 41 -13.43 -14.38 14.39
C PRO A 41 -12.89 -15.59 15.17
N GLU A 42 -13.53 -15.95 16.29
CA GLU A 42 -13.08 -17.05 17.15
C GLU A 42 -13.14 -18.40 16.44
N LEU A 43 -14.20 -18.63 15.66
CA LEU A 43 -14.36 -19.86 14.90
C LEU A 43 -13.36 -19.93 13.75
N ILE A 44 -13.15 -18.82 13.04
CA ILE A 44 -12.17 -18.74 11.94
C ILE A 44 -10.77 -19.06 12.48
N LYS A 45 -10.37 -18.45 13.60
CA LYS A 45 -9.08 -18.73 14.26
C LYS A 45 -8.95 -20.18 14.68
N LYS A 46 -9.99 -20.75 15.29
CA LYS A 46 -10.00 -22.16 15.72
C LYS A 46 -9.79 -23.09 14.53
N LYS A 47 -10.59 -22.93 13.47
CA LYS A 47 -10.49 -23.73 12.24
C LYS A 47 -9.16 -23.55 11.52
N ALA A 48 -8.58 -22.34 11.54
CA ALA A 48 -7.26 -22.09 10.97
C ALA A 48 -6.17 -22.89 11.71
N LYS A 49 -6.22 -22.95 13.05
CA LYS A 49 -5.29 -23.77 13.84
C LYS A 49 -5.47 -25.27 13.61
N GLU A 50 -6.72 -25.73 13.48
CA GLU A 50 -7.01 -27.12 13.11
C GLU A 50 -6.47 -27.46 11.71
N PHE A 51 -6.62 -26.54 10.75
CA PHE A 51 -6.07 -26.68 9.41
C PHE A 51 -4.54 -26.75 9.43
N LEU A 52 -3.87 -25.92 10.23
CA LEU A 52 -2.41 -25.93 10.36
C LEU A 52 -1.88 -27.29 10.84
N ASN A 53 -2.49 -27.85 11.88
CA ASN A 53 -2.13 -29.19 12.37
C ASN A 53 -2.35 -30.25 11.28
N TYR A 54 -3.45 -30.14 10.54
CA TYR A 54 -3.77 -31.06 9.46
C TYR A 54 -2.79 -30.95 8.29
N ILE A 55 -2.50 -29.75 7.79
CA ILE A 55 -1.65 -29.58 6.61
C ILE A 55 -0.18 -29.86 6.92
N ASN A 56 0.32 -29.46 8.09
CA ASN A 56 1.70 -29.73 8.50
C ASN A 56 1.96 -31.23 8.67
N SER A 57 0.94 -32.04 9.00
CA SER A 57 1.07 -33.51 9.00
C SER A 57 1.22 -34.12 7.60
N LYS A 58 0.88 -33.37 6.55
CA LYS A 58 0.94 -33.80 5.14
C LYS A 58 2.11 -33.21 4.36
N LEU A 59 2.68 -32.12 4.84
CA LEU A 59 3.82 -31.48 4.19
C LEU A 59 5.08 -32.34 4.40
N PRO A 60 5.89 -32.56 3.35
CA PRO A 60 7.06 -33.43 3.47
C PRO A 60 8.27 -32.69 4.07
N GLY A 61 9.03 -33.44 4.87
CA GLY A 61 10.32 -33.00 5.38
C GLY A 61 10.22 -31.83 6.35
N LEU A 62 10.88 -30.72 6.02
CA LEU A 62 10.96 -29.50 6.83
C LEU A 62 9.96 -28.42 6.40
N LEU A 63 9.02 -28.76 5.52
CA LEU A 63 8.00 -27.81 5.08
C LEU A 63 6.95 -27.66 6.17
N GLU A 64 6.76 -26.42 6.63
CA GLU A 64 5.81 -26.07 7.66
C GLU A 64 5.04 -24.80 7.25
N LEU A 65 3.73 -24.83 7.43
CA LEU A 65 2.89 -23.65 7.35
C LEU A 65 2.72 -23.08 8.77
N GLU A 66 2.96 -21.78 8.91
CA GLU A 66 2.84 -21.08 10.20
C GLU A 66 1.61 -20.17 10.23
N TYR A 67 1.10 -19.92 11.44
CA TYR A 67 0.06 -18.92 11.68
C TYR A 67 0.67 -17.54 11.91
N GLU A 68 0.72 -16.69 10.89
CA GLU A 68 1.31 -15.35 11.04
C GLU A 68 0.45 -14.43 11.93
N GLY A 69 -0.88 -14.48 11.80
CA GLY A 69 -1.76 -13.62 12.58
C GLY A 69 -3.22 -13.61 12.11
N PHE A 70 -4.00 -12.71 12.72
CA PHE A 70 -5.41 -12.50 12.41
C PHE A 70 -5.68 -11.02 12.10
N TYR A 71 -6.55 -10.77 11.13
CA TYR A 71 -6.94 -9.43 10.73
C TYR A 71 -8.46 -9.31 10.71
N LEU A 72 -8.99 -8.24 11.30
CA LEU A 72 -10.43 -7.99 11.39
C LEU A 72 -11.03 -7.66 10.02
N ARG A 73 -10.33 -6.83 9.25
CA ARG A 73 -10.69 -6.44 7.89
C ARG A 73 -9.46 -6.31 7.04
N GLY A 74 -9.65 -6.46 5.74
CA GLY A 74 -8.60 -6.24 4.76
C GLY A 74 -9.19 -6.13 3.38
N PHE A 75 -8.47 -5.44 2.50
CA PHE A 75 -8.78 -5.42 1.08
C PHE A 75 -7.51 -5.60 0.26
N PHE A 76 -7.68 -6.23 -0.89
CA PHE A 76 -6.60 -6.59 -1.81
C PHE A 76 -6.90 -5.93 -3.15
N VAL A 77 -6.01 -5.04 -3.59
CA VAL A 77 -6.17 -4.29 -4.85
C VAL A 77 -5.59 -5.08 -6.01
N THR A 78 -4.31 -5.47 -5.87
CA THR A 78 -3.60 -6.33 -6.82
C THR A 78 -2.54 -7.14 -6.07
N LYS A 79 -1.81 -8.00 -6.79
CA LYS A 79 -0.62 -8.67 -6.25
C LYS A 79 0.31 -7.64 -5.59
N LYS A 80 0.74 -7.91 -4.35
CA LYS A 80 1.58 -7.04 -3.49
C LYS A 80 1.01 -5.66 -3.15
N ARG A 81 -0.28 -5.40 -3.39
CA ARG A 81 -0.95 -4.12 -3.07
C ARG A 81 -2.22 -4.38 -2.26
N TYR A 82 -2.11 -4.26 -0.94
CA TYR A 82 -3.21 -4.55 -0.01
C TYR A 82 -3.06 -3.79 1.31
N ALA A 83 -4.14 -3.73 2.08
CA ALA A 83 -4.14 -3.23 3.44
C ALA A 83 -5.02 -4.11 4.35
N VAL A 84 -4.57 -4.29 5.58
CA VAL A 84 -5.24 -5.09 6.61
C VAL A 84 -5.20 -4.35 7.95
N ILE A 85 -6.14 -4.64 8.83
CA ILE A 85 -6.19 -4.12 10.21
C ILE A 85 -6.25 -5.27 11.21
N ASP A 86 -5.35 -5.24 12.20
CA ASP A 86 -5.29 -6.23 13.28
C ASP A 86 -6.32 -5.94 14.38
N GLU A 87 -6.34 -6.78 15.42
CA GLU A 87 -7.27 -6.66 16.54
C GLU A 87 -6.95 -5.48 17.45
N GLU A 88 -5.70 -5.02 17.44
CA GLU A 88 -5.23 -3.82 18.13
C GLU A 88 -5.54 -2.53 17.34
N GLY A 89 -6.18 -2.63 16.18
CA GLY A 89 -6.57 -1.51 15.35
C GLY A 89 -5.43 -0.89 14.54
N ARG A 90 -4.29 -1.59 14.42
CA ARG A 90 -3.13 -1.15 13.64
C ARG A 90 -3.32 -1.53 12.18
N ILE A 91 -3.19 -0.54 11.31
CA ILE A 91 -3.31 -0.74 9.86
C ILE A 91 -1.93 -1.08 9.30
N THR A 92 -1.84 -2.23 8.63
CA THR A 92 -0.66 -2.62 7.87
C THR A 92 -0.95 -2.54 6.38
N THR A 93 -0.13 -1.80 5.65
CA THR A 93 -0.22 -1.68 4.19
C THR A 93 0.98 -2.32 3.51
N ARG A 94 0.77 -2.98 2.38
CA ARG A 94 1.83 -3.45 1.49
C ARG A 94 1.62 -2.86 0.09
N GLY A 95 2.66 -2.23 -0.45
CA GLY A 95 2.67 -1.69 -1.82
C GLY A 95 1.67 -0.54 -2.09
N LEU A 96 1.07 0.04 -1.05
CA LEU A 96 0.26 1.25 -1.14
C LEU A 96 1.14 2.50 -0.95
N GLU A 97 0.66 3.63 -1.47
CA GLU A 97 1.42 4.88 -1.61
C GLU A 97 1.69 5.61 -0.30
N VAL A 98 1.06 5.24 0.83
CA VAL A 98 1.16 5.95 2.13
C VAL A 98 2.61 6.14 2.58
N VAL A 99 3.48 5.19 2.26
CA VAL A 99 4.89 5.18 2.71
C VAL A 99 5.84 5.95 1.79
N ARG A 100 5.35 6.50 0.68
CA ARG A 100 6.18 7.18 -0.30
C ARG A 100 6.53 8.60 0.15
N ARG A 101 7.85 8.87 0.22
CA ARG A 101 8.38 10.17 0.67
C ARG A 101 8.15 11.30 -0.31
N ASP A 102 7.99 10.97 -1.60
CA ASP A 102 7.81 11.90 -2.71
C ASP A 102 6.37 12.41 -2.89
N TRP A 103 5.47 12.06 -1.97
CA TRP A 103 4.09 12.52 -1.98
C TRP A 103 3.88 13.70 -1.02
N SER A 104 3.02 14.63 -1.43
CA SER A 104 2.60 15.76 -0.61
C SER A 104 1.81 15.31 0.62
N GLU A 105 1.86 16.13 1.67
CA GLU A 105 1.20 15.81 2.94
C GLU A 105 -0.30 15.65 2.77
N ILE A 106 -0.94 16.48 1.94
CA ILE A 106 -2.38 16.36 1.66
C ILE A 106 -2.74 14.97 1.12
N ALA A 107 -1.89 14.37 0.28
CA ALA A 107 -2.17 13.07 -0.29
C ALA A 107 -1.98 11.94 0.73
N LYS A 108 -0.93 12.02 1.57
CA LYS A 108 -0.69 11.06 2.66
C LYS A 108 -1.82 11.08 3.68
N GLU A 109 -2.21 12.28 4.14
CA GLU A 109 -3.33 12.45 5.07
C GLU A 109 -4.65 11.92 4.48
N THR A 110 -4.92 12.22 3.21
CA THR A 110 -6.14 11.76 2.53
C THR A 110 -6.16 10.24 2.43
N GLN A 111 -5.05 9.62 2.03
CA GLN A 111 -4.96 8.17 1.93
C GLN A 111 -5.09 7.50 3.30
N ALA A 112 -4.48 8.05 4.35
CA ALA A 112 -4.65 7.55 5.71
C ALA A 112 -6.13 7.57 6.15
N LYS A 113 -6.84 8.69 5.93
CA LYS A 113 -8.27 8.79 6.24
C LYS A 113 -9.14 7.82 5.44
N VAL A 114 -8.81 7.61 4.17
CA VAL A 114 -9.49 6.61 3.32
C VAL A 114 -9.28 5.20 3.87
N LEU A 115 -8.06 4.86 4.27
CA LEU A 115 -7.76 3.56 4.88
C LEU A 115 -8.50 3.37 6.21
N GLU A 116 -8.56 4.40 7.04
CA GLU A 116 -9.32 4.35 8.30
C GLU A 116 -10.82 4.16 8.06
N ALA A 117 -11.41 4.90 7.12
CA ALA A 117 -12.82 4.74 6.77
C ALA A 117 -13.15 3.31 6.31
N ILE A 118 -12.29 2.71 5.48
CA ILE A 118 -12.51 1.34 4.98
C ILE A 118 -12.25 0.29 6.07
N LEU A 119 -11.13 0.40 6.79
CA LEU A 119 -10.66 -0.68 7.67
C LEU A 119 -11.22 -0.57 9.10
N LYS A 120 -11.23 0.64 9.69
CA LYS A 120 -11.76 0.85 11.04
C LYS A 120 -13.28 0.93 11.02
N GLU A 121 -13.84 1.71 10.09
CA GLU A 121 -15.28 1.97 10.06
C GLU A 121 -16.06 1.01 9.15
N GLY A 122 -15.40 0.39 8.17
CA GLY A 122 -16.07 -0.53 7.25
C GLY A 122 -16.94 0.19 6.21
N SER A 123 -16.72 1.48 5.94
CA SER A 123 -17.53 2.25 4.98
C SER A 123 -16.69 2.74 3.80
N VAL A 124 -17.03 2.23 2.62
CA VAL A 124 -16.46 2.68 1.34
C VAL A 124 -17.04 4.04 0.97
N GLU A 125 -18.29 4.30 1.31
CA GLU A 125 -18.99 5.56 1.07
C GLU A 125 -18.28 6.71 1.77
N LYS A 126 -17.92 6.53 3.05
CA LYS A 126 -17.16 7.53 3.81
C LYS A 126 -15.79 7.78 3.20
N ALA A 127 -15.12 6.75 2.70
CA ALA A 127 -13.86 6.92 1.98
C ALA A 127 -14.03 7.78 0.71
N VAL A 128 -15.11 7.57 -0.05
CA VAL A 128 -15.42 8.39 -1.23
C VAL A 128 -15.71 9.84 -0.84
N GLU A 129 -16.44 10.07 0.25
CA GLU A 129 -16.73 11.41 0.77
C GLU A 129 -15.46 12.15 1.19
N VAL A 130 -14.52 11.48 1.88
CA VAL A 130 -13.21 12.04 2.24
C VAL A 130 -12.48 12.57 1.01
N VAL A 131 -12.44 11.78 -0.07
CA VAL A 131 -11.77 12.20 -1.31
C VAL A 131 -12.49 13.40 -1.94
N ARG A 132 -13.83 13.38 -2.00
CA ARG A 132 -14.62 14.47 -2.56
C ARG A 132 -14.40 15.79 -1.83
N ASP A 133 -14.43 15.78 -0.50
CA ASP A 133 -14.19 16.96 0.35
C ASP A 133 -12.78 17.52 0.13
N VAL A 134 -11.76 16.66 0.08
CA VAL A 134 -10.38 17.10 -0.19
C VAL A 134 -10.25 17.73 -1.58
N VAL A 135 -10.82 17.11 -2.61
CA VAL A 135 -10.81 17.66 -3.98
C VAL A 135 -11.50 19.02 -4.03
N GLU A 136 -12.65 19.17 -3.36
CA GLU A 136 -13.36 20.44 -3.29
C GLU A 136 -12.54 21.52 -2.56
N LYS A 137 -11.90 21.17 -1.44
CA LYS A 137 -11.01 22.09 -0.71
C LYS A 137 -9.83 22.55 -1.56
N ILE A 138 -9.22 21.65 -2.33
CA ILE A 138 -8.14 21.99 -3.27
C ILE A 138 -8.67 22.93 -4.35
N ALA A 139 -9.80 22.60 -4.98
CA ALA A 139 -10.40 23.41 -6.04
C ALA A 139 -10.79 24.84 -5.58
N LYS A 140 -11.16 24.99 -4.30
CA LYS A 140 -11.50 26.28 -3.68
C LYS A 140 -10.31 26.99 -3.03
N TYR A 141 -9.08 26.50 -3.23
CA TYR A 141 -7.85 27.04 -2.62
C TYR A 141 -7.93 27.14 -1.07
N ARG A 142 -8.64 26.21 -0.42
CA ARG A 142 -8.83 26.16 1.04
C ARG A 142 -7.84 25.23 1.75
N VAL A 143 -6.91 24.62 1.00
CA VAL A 143 -5.85 23.77 1.56
C VAL A 143 -4.60 24.62 1.83
N PRO A 144 -3.99 24.52 3.02
CA PRO A 144 -2.73 25.20 3.31
C PRO A 144 -1.63 24.82 2.31
N LEU A 145 -0.86 25.80 1.85
CA LEU A 145 0.18 25.59 0.82
C LEU A 145 1.25 24.59 1.29
N GLU A 146 1.54 24.56 2.58
CA GLU A 146 2.51 23.65 3.20
C GLU A 146 2.13 22.19 2.95
N LYS A 147 0.82 21.88 2.91
CA LYS A 147 0.33 20.53 2.64
C LYS A 147 0.43 20.13 1.17
N LEU A 148 0.61 21.11 0.27
CA LEU A 148 0.75 20.90 -1.17
C LEU A 148 2.22 20.75 -1.60
N VAL A 149 3.17 20.95 -0.69
CA VAL A 149 4.60 20.83 -0.99
C VAL A 149 4.94 19.39 -1.36
N ILE A 150 5.63 19.23 -2.49
CA ILE A 150 6.18 17.97 -2.99
C ILE A 150 7.69 17.98 -2.75
N HIS A 151 8.23 16.85 -2.30
CA HIS A 151 9.65 16.67 -2.04
C HIS A 151 10.23 15.60 -2.96
N GLU A 152 11.08 15.98 -3.90
CA GLU A 152 11.73 15.04 -4.80
C GLU A 152 13.25 15.14 -4.71
N GLN A 153 13.92 13.99 -4.65
CA GLN A 153 15.37 13.91 -4.55
C GLN A 153 16.02 13.91 -5.94
N ILE A 154 17.07 14.72 -6.10
CA ILE A 154 17.96 14.64 -7.26
C ILE A 154 18.84 13.40 -7.09
N THR A 155 18.78 12.47 -8.02
CA THR A 155 19.46 11.16 -7.91
C THR A 155 20.75 11.05 -8.72
N ARG A 156 20.97 11.99 -9.64
CA ARG A 156 22.13 12.04 -10.56
C ARG A 156 22.44 13.48 -10.91
N ASP A 157 23.55 13.72 -11.61
CA ASP A 157 23.88 15.08 -12.03
C ASP A 157 22.82 15.62 -13.00
N LEU A 158 22.55 16.93 -12.93
CA LEU A 158 21.47 17.58 -13.69
C LEU A 158 21.60 17.42 -15.21
N LYS A 159 22.82 17.17 -15.70
CA LYS A 159 23.15 16.90 -17.11
C LYS A 159 22.76 15.49 -17.56
N ASP A 160 22.68 14.53 -16.64
CA ASP A 160 22.45 13.10 -16.95
C ASP A 160 20.96 12.73 -16.94
N TYR A 161 20.08 13.70 -16.67
CA TYR A 161 18.63 13.52 -16.76
C TYR A 161 18.16 13.57 -18.22
N LYS A 162 17.67 12.43 -18.72
CA LYS A 162 17.03 12.34 -20.04
C LYS A 162 15.65 13.01 -20.08
N ALA A 163 14.87 12.82 -19.02
CA ALA A 163 13.56 13.46 -18.85
C ALA A 163 13.67 14.57 -17.81
N ILE A 164 13.17 15.76 -18.15
CA ILE A 164 13.17 16.92 -17.25
C ILE A 164 11.82 16.97 -16.55
N GLY A 165 11.75 16.35 -15.36
CA GLY A 165 10.62 16.52 -14.45
C GLY A 165 10.66 17.86 -13.71
N PRO A 166 9.61 18.21 -12.96
CA PRO A 166 9.52 19.50 -12.26
C PRO A 166 10.69 19.74 -11.30
N HIS A 167 11.07 18.76 -10.48
CA HIS A 167 12.23 18.87 -9.59
C HIS A 167 13.54 19.14 -10.33
N VAL A 168 13.73 18.56 -11.52
CA VAL A 168 14.93 18.76 -12.35
C VAL A 168 14.94 20.16 -12.96
N ALA A 169 13.78 20.63 -13.47
CA ALA A 169 13.64 21.97 -14.01
C ALA A 169 13.95 23.03 -12.95
N ILE A 170 13.39 22.86 -11.75
CA ILE A 170 13.65 23.73 -10.59
C ILE A 170 15.12 23.67 -10.19
N ALA A 171 15.71 22.47 -10.10
CA ALA A 171 17.13 22.32 -9.79
C ALA A 171 18.05 23.02 -10.80
N LYS A 172 17.74 22.95 -12.10
CA LYS A 172 18.48 23.68 -13.14
C LYS A 172 18.34 25.20 -12.99
N ARG A 173 17.15 25.71 -12.65
CA ARG A 173 16.92 27.15 -12.36
C ARG A 173 17.70 27.61 -11.13
N LEU A 174 17.74 26.80 -10.07
CA LEU A 174 18.54 27.07 -8.87
C LEU A 174 20.04 27.09 -9.19
N ALA A 175 20.52 26.11 -9.96
CA ALA A 175 21.92 26.05 -10.41
C ALA A 175 22.32 27.27 -11.25
N ALA A 176 21.44 27.73 -12.16
CA ALA A 176 21.65 28.95 -12.94
C ALA A 176 21.72 30.22 -12.06
N ARG A 177 21.12 30.20 -10.87
CA ARG A 177 21.21 31.26 -9.86
C ARG A 177 22.42 31.11 -8.92
N GLY A 178 23.32 30.17 -9.21
CA GLY A 178 24.53 29.93 -8.41
C GLY A 178 24.33 28.99 -7.21
N ILE A 179 23.13 28.42 -7.01
CA ILE A 179 22.88 27.46 -5.93
C ILE A 179 23.42 26.10 -6.34
N LYS A 180 24.33 25.54 -5.53
CA LYS A 180 24.94 24.24 -5.82
C LYS A 180 23.96 23.11 -5.53
N VAL A 181 23.42 22.51 -6.58
CA VAL A 181 22.57 21.30 -6.51
C VAL A 181 23.40 20.07 -6.88
N LYS A 182 23.34 19.02 -6.06
CA LYS A 182 24.07 17.76 -6.26
C LYS A 182 23.14 16.56 -6.17
N PRO A 183 23.55 15.38 -6.66
CA PRO A 183 22.89 14.13 -6.29
C PRO A 183 22.78 14.03 -4.76
N GLY A 184 21.59 13.69 -4.27
CA GLY A 184 21.25 13.71 -2.86
C GLY A 184 20.37 14.90 -2.44
N THR A 185 20.42 16.02 -3.15
CA THR A 185 19.66 17.23 -2.80
C THR A 185 18.15 16.98 -2.94
N ILE A 186 17.39 17.39 -1.92
CA ILE A 186 15.92 17.36 -1.93
C ILE A 186 15.42 18.71 -2.45
N ILE A 187 14.58 18.66 -3.48
CA ILE A 187 13.89 19.82 -4.05
C ILE A 187 12.47 19.83 -3.52
N SER A 188 12.11 20.91 -2.83
CA SER A 188 10.76 21.16 -2.32
C SER A 188 10.06 22.18 -3.20
N TYR A 189 8.87 21.85 -3.71
CA TYR A 189 8.15 22.73 -4.63
C TYR A 189 6.65 22.57 -4.56
N ILE A 190 5.93 23.56 -5.07
CA ILE A 190 4.47 23.54 -5.26
C ILE A 190 4.20 23.74 -6.74
N VAL A 191 3.23 22.98 -7.27
CA VAL A 191 2.77 23.13 -8.65
C VAL A 191 1.73 24.26 -8.70
N LEU A 192 1.98 25.26 -9.54
CA LEU A 192 1.08 26.39 -9.75
C LEU A 192 0.20 26.16 -10.98
N LYS A 193 -0.94 26.87 -11.03
CA LYS A 193 -1.80 26.89 -12.21
C LYS A 193 -1.07 27.58 -13.37
N GLY A 194 -1.00 26.91 -14.53
CA GLY A 194 -0.36 27.42 -15.74
C GLY A 194 -0.89 26.75 -17.01
N SER A 195 -0.43 27.21 -18.18
CA SER A 195 -0.87 26.73 -19.50
C SER A 195 0.09 25.71 -20.15
N GLY A 196 1.21 25.39 -19.48
CA GLY A 196 2.24 24.48 -19.97
C GLY A 196 2.26 23.13 -19.25
N LYS A 197 3.37 22.41 -19.39
CA LYS A 197 3.63 21.20 -18.58
C LYS A 197 3.88 21.60 -17.12
N ILE A 198 3.66 20.67 -16.20
CA ILE A 198 3.95 20.86 -14.76
C ILE A 198 5.42 21.28 -14.51
N SER A 199 6.33 20.92 -15.43
CA SER A 199 7.75 21.27 -15.39
C SER A 199 8.09 22.71 -15.79
N ASP A 200 7.15 23.42 -16.40
CA ASP A 200 7.35 24.77 -16.96
C ASP A 200 7.10 25.83 -15.87
#